data_AF-A0A2U2MWG9-F1
#
_entry.id   AF-A0A2U2MWG9-F1
#
_cell.length_a   1.000
_cell.length_b   1.000
_cell.length_c   1.000
_cell.angle_alpha   90.00
_cell.angle_beta   90.00
_cell.angle_gamma   90.00
#
_symmetry.space_group_name_H-M   'P 1'
#
loop_
_entity.id
_entity.type
_entity.pdbx_description
1 polymer ?
#
loop_
_entity_poly.entity_id
_entity_poly.type
_entity_poly.pdbx_seq_one_letter_code
_entity_poly.pdbx_strand_id
1 'polypeptide(L)'
;MNVPKRFVRRHYLVAPTHIEKVRELSERHGISASAVVRRAIDAYAPEDAVSQEQAAAAALDSMSEALRDTRAQLAAMRERLDERMSESYREREREHARQEVRAYFAAHPEELDALSDYLGGLR
;
A
#
# COMPACT_ATOMS: atom_id res chain seq x y z
N MET A 1 -11.44 12.29 -61.77
CA MET A 1 -11.10 10.84 -61.78
C MET A 1 -11.10 10.35 -60.34
N ASN A 2 -12.05 9.49 -59.95
CA ASN A 2 -12.09 8.89 -58.61
C ASN A 2 -11.14 7.68 -58.61
N VAL A 3 -10.09 7.73 -57.80
CA VAL A 3 -9.16 6.60 -57.64
C VAL A 3 -9.88 5.49 -56.87
N PRO A 4 -10.02 4.27 -57.41
CA PRO A 4 -10.70 3.19 -56.70
C PRO A 4 -9.89 2.82 -55.44
N LYS A 5 -10.53 2.87 -54.27
CA LYS A 5 -9.95 2.40 -53.00
C LYS A 5 -9.57 0.91 -53.17
N ARG A 6 -8.28 0.60 -53.00
CA ARG A 6 -7.75 -0.77 -53.09
C ARG A 6 -8.20 -1.56 -51.86
N PHE A 7 -9.21 -2.42 -52.02
CA PHE A 7 -9.64 -3.32 -50.96
C PHE A 7 -8.65 -4.48 -50.83
N VAL A 8 -7.93 -4.53 -49.71
CA VAL A 8 -7.04 -5.65 -49.38
C VAL A 8 -7.81 -6.62 -48.48
N ARG A 9 -8.07 -7.83 -48.95
CA ARG A 9 -8.68 -8.89 -48.14
C ARG A 9 -7.63 -9.41 -47.16
N ARG A 10 -7.78 -9.08 -45.87
CA ARG A 10 -6.97 -9.66 -44.78
C ARG A 10 -7.73 -10.81 -44.16
N HIS A 11 -7.08 -11.97 -44.07
CA HIS A 11 -7.61 -13.14 -43.38
C HIS A 11 -7.14 -13.07 -41.93
N TYR A 12 -8.07 -13.02 -40.99
CA TYR A 12 -7.78 -13.08 -39.56
C TYR A 12 -8.25 -14.43 -39.04
N LEU A 13 -7.42 -15.08 -38.22
CA LEU A 13 -7.84 -16.24 -37.44
C LEU A 13 -8.74 -15.74 -36.30
N VAL A 14 -9.99 -16.21 -36.27
CA VAL A 14 -10.97 -15.86 -35.25
C VAL A 14 -11.17 -17.06 -34.35
N ALA A 15 -11.02 -16.87 -33.04
CA ALA A 15 -11.26 -17.93 -32.06
C ALA A 15 -12.75 -18.34 -32.07
N PRO A 16 -13.07 -19.64 -31.89
CA PRO A 16 -14.47 -20.11 -31.84
C PRO A 16 -15.33 -19.36 -30.82
N THR A 17 -14.76 -19.00 -29.68
CA THR A 17 -15.43 -18.23 -28.61
C THR A 17 -15.92 -16.86 -29.08
N HIS A 18 -15.19 -16.20 -30.00
CA HIS A 18 -15.63 -14.92 -30.56
C HIS A 18 -16.81 -15.09 -31.54
N ILE A 19 -16.83 -16.20 -32.27
CA ILE A 19 -17.95 -16.53 -33.17
C ILE A 19 -19.22 -16.79 -32.35
N GLU A 20 -19.08 -17.53 -31.25
CA GLU A 20 -20.19 -17.82 -30.33
C GLU A 20 -20.75 -16.55 -29.70
N LYS A 21 -19.88 -15.64 -29.25
CA LYS A 21 -20.29 -14.34 -28.71
C LYS A 21 -21.03 -13.46 -29.72
N VAL A 22 -20.61 -13.46 -30.99
CA VAL A 22 -21.33 -12.74 -32.06
C VAL A 22 -22.70 -13.37 -32.30
N ARG A 23 -22.81 -14.70 -32.23
CA ARG A 23 -24.08 -15.42 -32.36
C ARG A 23 -25.03 -15.10 -31.21
N GLU A 24 -24.56 -15.12 -29.97
CA GLU A 24 -25.37 -14.74 -28.80
C GLU A 24 -25.89 -13.30 -28.91
N LEU A 25 -25.05 -12.36 -29.35
CA LEU A 25 -25.45 -10.96 -29.55
C LEU A 25 -26.45 -10.82 -30.70
N SER A 26 -26.27 -11.59 -31.78
CA SER A 26 -27.20 -11.64 -32.91
C SER A 26 -28.59 -12.10 -32.45
N GLU A 27 -28.66 -13.19 -31.68
CA GLU A 27 -29.89 -13.74 -31.12
C GLU A 27 -30.55 -12.76 -30.12
N ARG A 28 -29.76 -12.21 -29.18
CA ARG A 28 -30.24 -11.28 -28.16
C ARG A 28 -30.85 -10.01 -28.75
N HIS A 29 -30.26 -9.48 -29.81
CA HIS A 29 -30.66 -8.20 -30.40
C HIS A 29 -31.53 -8.35 -31.65
N GLY A 30 -31.82 -9.58 -32.11
CA GLY A 30 -32.64 -9.84 -33.29
C GLY A 30 -32.05 -9.27 -34.60
N ILE A 31 -30.72 -9.16 -34.69
CA ILE A 31 -30.01 -8.60 -35.85
C ILE A 31 -29.03 -9.62 -36.41
N SER A 32 -28.65 -9.50 -37.69
CA SER A 32 -27.68 -10.43 -38.28
C SER A 32 -26.31 -10.33 -37.62
N ALA A 33 -25.58 -11.45 -37.59
CA ALA A 33 -24.18 -11.49 -37.13
C ALA A 33 -23.29 -10.46 -37.85
N SER A 34 -23.53 -10.24 -39.16
CA SER A 34 -22.82 -9.21 -39.93
C SER A 34 -23.11 -7.79 -39.46
N ALA A 35 -24.34 -7.50 -39.02
CA ALA A 35 -24.71 -6.21 -38.46
C ALA A 35 -24.10 -6.00 -37.07
N VAL A 36 -24.00 -7.06 -36.25
CA VAL A 36 -23.28 -7.02 -34.97
C VAL A 36 -21.82 -6.64 -35.19
N VAL A 37 -21.14 -7.33 -36.11
CA VAL A 37 -19.72 -7.07 -36.40
C VAL A 37 -19.54 -5.67 -36.98
N ARG A 38 -20.42 -5.22 -37.87
CA ARG A 38 -20.36 -3.86 -38.42
C ARG A 38 -20.50 -2.79 -37.33
N ARG A 39 -21.50 -2.93 -36.46
CA ARG A 39 -21.68 -2.01 -35.31
C ARG A 39 -20.46 -2.01 -34.38
N ALA A 40 -19.86 -3.18 -34.14
CA ALA A 40 -18.66 -3.28 -33.33
C ALA A 40 -17.45 -2.58 -33.97
N ILE A 41 -17.30 -2.67 -35.30
CA ILE A 41 -16.27 -1.93 -36.04
C ILE A 41 -16.55 -0.43 -36.01
N ASP A 42 -17.80 -0.01 -36.22
CA ASP A 42 -18.19 1.41 -36.23
C ASP A 42 -18.03 2.05 -34.85
N ALA A 43 -18.24 1.28 -33.78
CA ALA A 43 -18.02 1.69 -32.40
C ALA A 43 -16.56 1.56 -31.92
N TYR A 44 -15.67 1.00 -32.75
CA TYR A 44 -14.27 0.82 -32.38
C TYR A 44 -13.53 2.15 -32.46
N ALA A 45 -13.34 2.79 -31.29
CA ALA A 45 -12.57 4.01 -31.12
C ALA A 45 -11.23 3.68 -30.41
N PRO A 46 -10.15 3.42 -31.17
CA PRO A 46 -8.87 3.02 -30.58
C PRO A 46 -8.24 4.11 -29.69
N GLU A 47 -8.54 5.39 -29.96
CA GLU A 47 -8.07 6.53 -29.18
C GLU A 47 -8.61 6.52 -27.74
N ASP A 48 -9.83 6.01 -27.53
CA ASP A 48 -10.45 5.91 -26.20
C ASP A 48 -9.79 4.83 -25.34
N ALA A 49 -9.31 3.75 -25.96
CA ALA A 49 -8.60 2.67 -25.26
C ALA A 49 -7.24 3.14 -24.73
N VAL A 50 -6.51 3.93 -25.53
CA VAL A 50 -5.23 4.54 -25.11
C VAL A 50 -5.44 5.51 -23.95
N SER A 51 -6.51 6.31 -24.00
CA SER A 51 -6.89 7.23 -22.91
C SER A 51 -7.23 6.50 -21.62
N GLN A 52 -7.98 5.39 -21.69
CA GLN A 52 -8.32 4.58 -20.52
C GLN A 52 -7.10 3.87 -19.91
N GLU A 53 -6.19 3.33 -20.72
CA GLU A 53 -4.96 2.73 -20.23
C GLU A 53 -4.05 3.76 -19.54
N GLN A 54 -3.93 4.97 -20.11
CA GLN A 54 -3.16 6.06 -19.49
C GLN A 54 -3.79 6.52 -18.17
N ALA A 55 -5.11 6.64 -18.11
CA ALA A 55 -5.82 6.99 -16.88
C ALA A 55 -5.66 5.91 -15.79
N ALA A 56 -5.72 4.63 -16.17
CA ALA A 56 -5.49 3.51 -15.26
C ALA A 56 -4.04 3.49 -14.73
N ALA A 57 -3.06 3.73 -15.60
CA ALA A 57 -1.66 3.82 -15.21
C ALA A 57 -1.42 4.97 -14.21
N ALA A 58 -1.94 6.17 -14.49
CA ALA A 58 -1.82 7.32 -13.59
C ALA A 58 -2.49 7.07 -12.22
N ALA A 59 -3.64 6.38 -12.20
CA ALA A 59 -4.29 6.00 -10.95
C ALA A 59 -3.45 5.00 -10.13
N LEU A 60 -2.83 4.02 -10.79
CA LEU A 60 -1.95 3.05 -10.13
C LEU A 60 -0.67 3.70 -9.58
N ASP A 61 -0.11 4.67 -10.29
CA ASP A 61 1.05 5.43 -9.82
C ASP A 61 0.71 6.24 -8.58
N SER A 62 -0.41 6.98 -8.60
CA SER A 62 -0.91 7.74 -7.46
C SER A 62 -1.18 6.84 -6.24
N MET A 63 -1.81 5.67 -6.44
CA MET A 63 -2.01 4.69 -5.39
C MET A 63 -0.68 4.16 -4.83
N SER A 64 0.30 3.91 -5.70
CA SER A 64 1.62 3.42 -5.31
C SER A 64 2.38 4.44 -4.46
N GLU A 65 2.31 5.72 -4.80
CA GLU A 65 2.88 6.80 -3.99
C GLU A 65 2.20 6.91 -2.62
N ALA A 66 0.87 6.89 -2.58
CA ALA A 66 0.12 6.94 -1.32
C ALA A 66 0.46 5.75 -0.39
N LEU A 67 0.63 4.56 -0.95
CA LEU A 67 1.03 3.38 -0.19
C LEU A 67 2.46 3.49 0.35
N ARG A 68 3.39 4.04 -0.44
CA ARG A 68 4.77 4.28 0.02
C ARG A 68 4.80 5.27 1.17
N ASP A 69 4.08 6.37 1.05
CA ASP A 69 4.02 7.39 2.09
C ASP A 69 3.38 6.83 3.37
N THR A 70 2.25 6.13 3.25
CA THR A 70 1.59 5.47 4.38
C THR A 70 2.53 4.48 5.08
N ARG A 71 3.31 3.70 4.31
CA ARG A 71 4.28 2.76 4.87
C ARG A 71 5.41 3.48 5.61
N ALA A 72 5.90 4.60 5.09
CA ALA A 72 6.93 5.41 5.73
C ALA A 72 6.40 6.00 7.05
N GLN A 73 5.18 6.53 7.06
CA GLN A 73 4.54 7.07 8.26
C GLN A 73 4.34 5.99 9.34
N LEU A 74 3.89 4.78 8.95
CA LEU A 74 3.75 3.66 9.87
C LEU A 74 5.09 3.22 10.46
N ALA A 75 6.15 3.17 9.65
CA ALA A 75 7.49 2.86 10.14
C ALA A 75 7.97 3.89 11.17
N ALA A 76 7.82 5.19 10.87
CA ALA A 76 8.21 6.27 11.78
C ALA A 76 7.35 6.31 13.06
N MET A 77 6.08 5.90 12.98
CA MET A 77 5.20 5.80 14.15
C MET A 77 5.60 4.61 15.03
N ARG A 78 5.96 3.48 14.42
CA ARG A 78 6.45 2.30 15.14
C ARG A 78 7.73 2.61 15.91
N GLU A 79 8.70 3.26 15.26
CA GLU A 79 9.96 3.65 15.89
C GLU A 79 9.71 4.55 17.12
N ARG A 80 8.84 5.57 16.99
CA ARG A 80 8.44 6.44 18.10
C ARG A 80 7.76 5.69 19.25
N LEU A 81 6.96 4.66 18.95
CA LEU A 81 6.34 3.83 19.98
C LEU A 81 7.37 2.97 20.70
N ASP A 82 8.29 2.36 19.95
CA ASP A 82 9.37 1.53 20.51
C ASP A 82 10.29 2.37 21.43
N GLU A 83 10.64 3.60 21.03
CA GLU A 83 11.39 4.54 21.86
C GLU A 83 10.66 4.88 23.16
N ARG A 84 9.39 5.29 23.09
CA ARG A 84 8.59 5.61 24.29
C ARG A 84 8.43 4.43 25.22
N MET A 85 8.20 3.24 24.67
CA MET A 85 8.09 2.02 25.46
C MET A 85 9.41 1.71 26.16
N SER A 86 10.54 1.84 25.47
CA SER A 86 11.87 1.68 26.05
C SER A 86 12.15 2.70 27.16
N GLU A 87 11.79 3.96 26.97
CA GLU A 87 11.96 5.00 27.98
C GLU A 87 11.12 4.73 29.23
N SER A 88 9.84 4.38 29.05
CA SER A 88 8.95 4.00 30.15
C SER A 88 9.43 2.75 30.91
N TYR A 89 10.10 1.84 30.22
CA TYR A 89 10.68 0.64 30.83
C TYR A 89 11.90 1.02 31.68
N ARG A 90 12.81 1.82 31.13
CA ARG A 90 13.99 2.34 31.87
C ARG A 90 13.59 3.15 33.09
N GLU A 91 12.53 3.96 32.99
CA GLU A 91 12.02 4.73 34.13
C GLU A 91 11.48 3.83 35.23
N ARG A 92 10.73 2.79 34.89
CA ARG A 92 10.27 1.77 35.85
C ARG A 92 11.42 1.05 36.53
N GLU A 93 12.48 0.68 35.81
CA GLU A 93 13.66 0.07 36.43
C GLU A 93 14.36 1.01 37.40
N ARG A 94 14.50 2.31 37.05
CA ARG A 94 15.05 3.31 37.97
C ARG A 94 14.21 3.46 39.23
N GLU A 95 12.88 3.47 39.08
CA GLU A 95 11.95 3.56 40.21
C GLU A 95 12.07 2.33 41.12
N HIS A 96 12.17 1.13 40.53
CA HIS A 96 12.37 -0.12 41.27
C HIS A 96 13.69 -0.11 42.04
N ALA A 97 14.80 0.26 41.39
CA ALA A 97 16.10 0.37 42.04
C ALA A 97 16.09 1.38 43.19
N ARG A 98 15.41 2.52 43.03
CA ARG A 98 15.22 3.50 44.11
C ARG A 98 14.45 2.91 45.29
N GLN A 99 13.40 2.12 45.02
CA GLN A 99 12.61 1.48 46.06
C GLN A 99 13.41 0.41 46.80
N GLU A 100 14.18 -0.42 46.09
CA GLU A 100 15.07 -1.42 46.70
C GLU A 100 16.13 -0.78 47.57
N VAL A 101 16.84 0.23 47.06
CA VAL A 101 17.86 0.97 47.82
C VAL A 101 17.24 1.61 49.07
N ARG A 102 16.05 2.22 48.93
CA ARG A 102 15.34 2.82 50.06
C ARG A 102 14.91 1.78 51.10
N ALA A 103 14.40 0.63 50.66
CA ALA A 103 13.99 -0.45 51.55
C ALA A 103 15.20 -1.06 52.27
N TYR A 104 16.31 -1.23 51.56
CA TYR A 104 17.57 -1.72 52.10
C TYR A 104 18.09 -0.83 53.23
N PHE A 105 18.20 0.48 53.00
CA PHE A 105 18.66 1.43 54.02
C PHE A 105 17.65 1.66 55.15
N ALA A 106 16.35 1.47 54.90
CA ALA A 106 15.36 1.47 55.97
C ALA A 106 15.50 0.25 56.91
N ALA A 107 15.98 -0.88 56.38
CA ALA A 107 16.26 -2.09 57.16
C ALA A 107 17.64 -2.08 57.84
N HIS A 108 18.60 -1.32 57.31
CA HIS A 108 19.99 -1.23 57.80
C HIS A 108 20.39 0.24 58.05
N PRO A 109 19.81 0.91 59.07
CA PRO A 109 20.08 2.32 59.35
C PRO A 109 21.55 2.59 59.71
N GLU A 110 22.24 1.62 60.31
CA GLU A 110 23.67 1.69 60.64
C GLU A 110 24.57 1.88 59.40
N GLU A 111 24.13 1.40 58.24
CA GLU A 111 24.89 1.58 56.99
C GLU A 111 24.75 3.00 56.44
N LEU A 112 23.65 3.71 56.75
CA LEU A 112 23.52 5.14 56.43
C LEU A 112 24.49 5.99 57.25
N ASP A 113 24.66 5.65 58.53
CA ASP A 113 25.61 6.34 59.41
C ASP A 113 27.05 6.09 58.93
N ALA A 114 27.40 4.85 58.58
CA ALA A 114 28.70 4.52 58.00
C ALA A 114 28.96 5.23 56.66
N LEU A 115 27.93 5.38 55.81
CA LEU A 115 28.01 6.15 54.56
C LEU A 115 28.18 7.65 54.80
N SER A 116 27.48 8.20 55.81
CA SER A 116 27.59 9.59 56.21
C SER A 116 29.00 9.90 56.73
N ASP A 117 29.58 9.01 57.54
CA ASP A 117 30.94 9.14 58.04
C ASP A 117 31.98 9.01 56.91
N TYR A 118 31.78 8.08 55.97
CA TYR A 118 32.65 7.92 54.81
C TYR A 118 32.63 9.13 53.86
N LEU A 119 31.44 9.68 53.57
CA LEU A 119 31.28 10.86 52.72
C LEU A 119 31.66 12.17 53.43
N GLY A 120 31.47 12.23 54.76
CA GLY A 120 31.86 13.36 55.60
C GLY A 120 33.35 13.46 55.88
N GLY A 121 34.08 12.33 55.85
CA GLY A 121 35.54 12.25 56.00
C GLY A 121 36.35 12.56 54.73
N LEU A 122 35.69 12.85 53.60
CA LEU A 122 36.29 13.19 52.31
C LEU A 122 36.49 14.70 52.10
N ARG A 123 36.44 15.49 53.18
CA ARG A 123 36.77 16.94 53.20
C ARG A 123 38.11 17.21 53.85
#